data_AF-A0A4U0ZY43-F1
#
_entry.id   AF-A0A4U0ZY43-F1
#
_cell.length_a   1.000
_cell.length_b   1.000
_cell.length_c   1.000
_cell.angle_alpha   90.00
_cell.angle_beta   90.00
_cell.angle_gamma   90.00
#
_symmetry.space_group_name_H-M   'P 1'
#
loop_
_entity.id
_entity.type
_entity.pdbx_description
1 polymer ?
#
loop_
_entity_poly.entity_id
_entity_poly.type
_entity_poly.pdbx_seq_one_letter_code
_entity_poly.pdbx_strand_id
1 'polypeptide(L)'
;MAQQVGEQEDHTGQVQLEVFGKIVNSHHRGVSDVTVQLLTEGDQRAMDRQVVSLQAENIILTESDGTYQGRLWVKKDLVAADSLLEMTVYKPGYEKKTSLIPVSDRFTDGATFIVNADLQIERKIGPGFWVATVVFVLAYILISFELLHRTMAAMLGASIMLVISYTLGTINPEYHILSYASAIRAIDMNVIFLLMGMMIIVGILKHTGIFQWCAFKCYQLARGNVLLLAIILMSFTAVASAFLDNVTTMLLLAPVTIEIALSLGISPLALLIPEILASNIGGTATLIGDPPNIMIGSFAGLSFLQFAENLGPVCVVVMVILFAYSKVVWGSEFKKGQVADIQKFIDNLRQEYKITDATLLGVGLVVMGFVVFLFLTHGIWHMEVSIAALFGASLLFTFGLLTRKVDMLEVIEKDIEWTTLLFFMFLFILVGGVEEAGLLDIVADGVVALSHGNLVVSICLVLWVSAIMSAFVDNIPFTATMLPIVAYLTQVIPGAESGVLWWALAFGACFGGNGTMIGASANVVTLGISESAGHSIGFIPFMKLVFPFMLISVAVANVWLLLVY
;
A
#
# COMPACT_ATOMS: atom_id res chain seq x y z
N MET A 1 49.49 5.99 19.00
CA MET A 1 49.75 7.18 19.84
C MET A 1 48.39 7.70 20.28
N ALA A 2 47.78 7.09 21.30
CA ALA A 2 48.03 7.35 22.72
C ALA A 2 47.43 8.69 23.17
N GLN A 3 46.18 8.67 23.64
CA GLN A 3 45.70 9.33 24.87
C GLN A 3 44.17 9.28 24.95
N GLN A 4 43.65 8.26 25.64
CA GLN A 4 42.46 8.33 26.49
C GLN A 4 42.52 7.13 27.43
N VAL A 5 43.35 7.28 28.46
CA VAL A 5 43.35 6.43 29.65
C VAL A 5 42.94 7.38 30.77
N GLY A 6 41.81 7.09 31.43
CA GLY A 6 41.41 7.86 32.60
C GLY A 6 39.92 7.82 32.91
N GLU A 7 39.38 6.62 33.12
CA GLU A 7 38.42 6.28 34.18
C GLU A 7 38.23 4.76 34.15
N GLN A 8 39.18 4.04 34.75
CA GLN A 8 38.93 2.67 35.16
C GLN A 8 38.04 2.77 36.41
N GLU A 9 36.73 2.60 36.23
CA GLU A 9 35.86 2.23 37.34
C GLU A 9 36.40 0.93 37.94
N ASP A 10 36.67 0.97 39.24
CA ASP A 10 37.23 -0.14 40.01
C ASP A 10 36.16 -1.24 40.18
N HIS A 11 35.92 -2.04 39.13
CA HIS A 11 34.94 -3.14 39.12
C HIS A 11 35.44 -4.39 39.86
N THR A 12 36.27 -4.24 40.90
CA THR A 12 36.67 -5.37 41.75
C THR A 12 35.45 -5.95 42.46
N GLY A 13 34.90 -7.05 41.93
CA GLY A 13 33.75 -7.77 42.50
C GLY A 13 32.46 -7.72 41.69
N GLN A 14 32.44 -7.09 40.51
CA GLN A 14 31.30 -7.12 39.58
C GLN A 14 31.60 -8.02 38.37
N VAL A 15 30.53 -8.57 37.78
CA VAL A 15 30.53 -9.36 36.56
C VAL A 15 29.54 -8.73 35.58
N GLN A 16 29.82 -8.85 34.29
CA GLN A 16 28.96 -8.31 33.25
C GLN A 16 27.85 -9.32 32.93
N LEU A 17 26.59 -8.87 32.90
CA LEU A 17 25.44 -9.65 32.46
C LEU A 17 24.92 -9.03 31.16
N GLU A 18 24.98 -9.79 30.06
CA GLU A 18 24.30 -9.45 28.82
C GLU A 18 22.94 -10.14 28.80
N VAL A 19 21.88 -9.37 28.65
CA VAL A 19 20.52 -9.90 28.51
C VAL A 19 20.02 -9.55 27.12
N PHE A 20 19.54 -10.55 26.40
CA PHE A 20 18.90 -10.35 25.11
C PHE A 20 17.72 -11.30 24.94
N GLY A 21 16.87 -10.99 23.97
CA GLY A 21 15.73 -11.83 23.65
C GLY A 21 14.76 -11.08 22.76
N LYS A 22 13.55 -11.63 22.65
CA LYS A 22 12.49 -11.07 21.83
C LYS A 22 11.20 -10.95 22.63
N ILE A 23 10.58 -9.78 22.55
CA ILE A 23 9.23 -9.55 23.06
C ILE A 23 8.25 -9.69 21.91
N VAL A 24 7.29 -10.59 22.06
CA VAL A 24 6.28 -10.88 21.02
C VAL A 24 4.85 -10.72 21.55
N ASN A 25 3.91 -10.46 20.65
CA ASN A 25 2.48 -10.45 20.95
C ASN A 25 1.87 -11.87 20.85
N SER A 26 0.55 -11.98 21.03
CA SER A 26 -0.23 -13.21 20.86
C SER A 26 -0.09 -13.87 19.48
N HIS A 27 0.35 -13.11 18.48
CA HIS A 27 0.53 -13.54 17.09
C HIS A 27 1.99 -13.84 16.76
N HIS A 28 2.87 -13.96 17.76
CA HIS A 28 4.31 -14.16 17.61
C HIS A 28 5.04 -13.06 16.80
N ARG A 29 4.41 -11.89 16.63
CA ARG A 29 5.05 -10.71 16.04
C ARG A 29 5.82 -9.95 17.10
N GLY A 30 7.00 -9.47 16.72
CA GLY A 30 7.80 -8.59 17.56
C GLY A 30 7.06 -7.33 17.95
N VAL A 31 7.15 -6.93 19.21
CA VAL A 31 6.55 -5.69 19.71
C VAL A 31 7.64 -4.66 19.94
N SER A 32 7.64 -3.59 19.16
CA SER A 32 8.61 -2.50 19.30
C SER A 32 8.29 -1.57 20.46
N ASP A 33 9.27 -0.77 20.89
CA ASP A 33 9.08 0.29 21.89
C ASP A 33 8.54 -0.21 23.24
N VAL A 34 8.79 -1.48 23.56
CA VAL A 34 8.50 -2.07 24.87
C VAL A 34 9.61 -1.68 25.82
N THR A 35 9.22 -1.13 26.96
CA THR A 35 10.14 -0.85 28.07
C THR A 35 10.45 -2.16 28.78
N VAL A 36 11.70 -2.61 28.70
CA VAL A 36 12.23 -3.75 29.46
C VAL A 36 13.01 -3.20 30.65
N GLN A 37 12.56 -3.55 31.86
CA GLN A 37 13.19 -3.21 33.13
C GLN A 37 13.72 -4.50 33.78
N LEU A 38 14.99 -4.48 34.15
CA LEU A 38 15.68 -5.61 34.75
C LEU A 38 15.99 -5.30 36.21
N LEU A 39 15.59 -6.19 37.12
CA LEU A 39 15.77 -6.10 38.57
C LEU A 39 16.42 -7.38 39.07
N THR A 40 17.43 -7.27 39.94
CA THR A 40 18.10 -8.43 40.55
C THR A 40 17.63 -8.62 41.99
N GLU A 41 17.52 -9.86 42.48
CA GLU A 41 17.07 -10.23 43.83
C GLU A 41 17.83 -9.56 45.01
N GLY A 42 18.92 -8.82 44.74
CA GLY A 42 19.71 -8.08 45.72
C GLY A 42 19.25 -6.66 46.04
N ASP A 43 18.36 -6.05 45.26
CA ASP A 43 17.93 -4.65 45.45
C ASP A 43 16.69 -4.54 46.38
N GLN A 44 16.79 -5.29 47.49
CA GLN A 44 15.91 -5.49 48.64
C GLN A 44 14.43 -5.04 48.57
N ARG A 45 13.54 -6.04 48.56
CA ARG A 45 12.14 -6.03 49.08
C ARG A 45 11.25 -4.87 48.59
N ALA A 46 10.45 -5.10 47.55
CA ALA A 46 9.34 -4.22 47.19
C ALA A 46 7.97 -4.89 47.37
N MET A 47 7.60 -5.18 48.61
CA MET A 47 6.19 -5.15 49.05
C MET A 47 6.07 -4.11 50.17
N ASP A 48 6.26 -2.85 49.83
CA ASP A 48 5.42 -1.73 50.29
C ASP A 48 6.01 -0.40 49.84
N ARG A 49 5.11 0.43 49.29
CA ARG A 49 5.28 1.81 48.81
C ARG A 49 6.50 2.57 49.34
N GLN A 50 7.51 2.75 48.48
CA GLN A 50 8.22 4.02 48.28
C GLN A 50 8.94 3.97 46.92
N VAL A 51 8.51 4.83 45.99
CA VAL A 51 9.16 5.01 44.69
C VAL A 51 10.50 5.69 44.93
N VAL A 52 11.58 4.93 44.80
CA VAL A 52 12.93 5.49 44.65
C VAL A 52 13.15 5.70 43.15
N SER A 53 13.53 6.93 42.78
CA SER A 53 13.87 7.29 41.41
C SER A 53 14.96 6.37 40.90
N LEU A 54 14.65 5.55 39.90
CA LEU A 54 15.66 4.86 39.09
C LEU A 54 16.54 5.97 38.46
N GLN A 55 17.78 6.09 38.92
CA GLN A 55 18.79 6.70 38.07
C GLN A 55 18.95 5.76 36.86
N ALA A 56 18.69 6.33 35.70
CA ALA A 56 18.56 5.65 34.43
C ALA A 56 19.89 5.06 33.98
N GLU A 57 20.15 3.79 34.29
CA GLU A 57 21.20 3.04 33.58
C GLU A 57 20.66 1.91 32.70
N ASN A 58 19.52 1.25 33.01
CA ASN A 58 19.11 0.03 32.27
C ASN A 58 17.62 -0.01 31.86
N ILE A 59 17.07 1.08 31.31
CA ILE A 59 15.81 1.00 30.54
C ILE A 59 16.19 0.63 29.11
N ILE A 60 15.83 -0.59 28.70
CA ILE A 60 16.06 -1.05 27.33
C ILE A 60 14.73 -0.94 26.59
N LEU A 61 14.75 -0.33 25.40
CA LEU A 61 13.61 -0.33 24.49
C LEU A 61 13.82 -1.43 23.46
N THR A 62 12.76 -2.18 23.16
CA THR A 62 12.80 -3.14 22.06
C THR A 62 12.92 -2.43 20.71
N GLU A 63 13.71 -3.02 19.81
CA GLU A 63 13.80 -2.62 18.42
C GLU A 63 12.49 -2.93 17.65
N SER A 64 12.44 -2.56 16.37
CA SER A 64 11.25 -2.74 15.52
C SER A 64 10.73 -4.17 15.44
N ASP A 65 11.63 -5.15 15.50
CA ASP A 65 11.30 -6.57 15.42
C ASP A 65 11.05 -7.18 16.81
N GLY A 66 10.96 -6.36 17.86
CA GLY A 66 10.75 -6.79 19.25
C GLY A 66 12.00 -7.33 19.93
N THR A 67 13.15 -7.34 19.27
CA THR A 67 14.41 -7.73 19.90
C THR A 67 14.88 -6.66 20.89
N TYR A 68 15.58 -7.10 21.93
CA TYR A 68 16.23 -6.20 22.86
C TYR A 68 17.58 -6.77 23.26
N GLN A 69 18.52 -5.86 23.55
CA GLN A 69 19.82 -6.21 24.11
C GLN A 69 20.19 -5.16 25.15
N GLY A 70 20.60 -5.62 26.32
CA GLY A 70 21.12 -4.78 27.38
C GLY A 70 22.32 -5.39 28.07
N ARG A 71 23.12 -4.52 28.69
CA ARG A 71 24.31 -4.89 29.44
C ARG A 71 24.21 -4.28 30.82
N LEU A 72 24.33 -5.11 31.85
CA LEU A 72 24.29 -4.69 33.25
C LEU A 72 25.55 -5.17 33.96
N TRP A 73 26.03 -4.37 34.89
CA TRP A 73 27.08 -4.77 35.83
C TRP A 73 26.42 -5.20 37.13
N VAL A 74 26.64 -6.46 37.50
CA VAL A 74 26.05 -7.08 38.71
C VAL A 74 27.15 -7.57 39.64
N LYS A 75 26.91 -7.56 40.95
CA LYS A 75 27.89 -8.11 41.91
C LYS A 75 28.04 -9.61 41.67
N LYS A 76 29.27 -10.11 41.72
CA LYS A 76 29.61 -11.52 41.48
C LYS A 76 28.82 -12.48 42.38
N ASP A 77 28.47 -12.05 43.59
CA ASP A 77 27.72 -12.82 44.58
C ASP A 77 26.22 -12.98 44.20
N LEU A 78 25.68 -12.09 43.36
CA LEU A 78 24.30 -12.13 42.85
C LEU A 78 24.13 -13.00 41.60
N VAL A 79 25.24 -13.53 41.07
CA VAL A 79 25.25 -14.45 39.91
C VAL A 79 25.64 -15.87 40.35
N ALA A 80 25.34 -16.18 41.62
CA ALA A 80 25.51 -17.53 42.16
C ALA A 80 24.57 -18.51 41.45
N ALA A 81 24.89 -19.80 41.50
CA ALA A 81 24.02 -20.84 40.95
C ALA A 81 22.61 -20.72 41.58
N ASP A 82 21.59 -20.57 40.74
CA ASP A 82 20.16 -20.41 41.06
C ASP A 82 19.63 -18.98 41.33
N SER A 83 20.37 -17.91 41.02
CA SER A 83 19.82 -16.55 41.09
C SER A 83 18.77 -16.29 39.99
N LEU A 84 17.68 -15.58 40.36
CA LEU A 84 16.61 -15.17 39.45
C LEU A 84 16.73 -13.67 39.11
N LEU A 85 16.58 -13.35 37.83
CA LEU A 85 16.45 -11.99 37.33
C LEU A 85 14.96 -11.66 37.15
N GLU A 86 14.46 -10.65 37.85
CA GLU A 86 13.11 -10.15 37.64
C GLU A 86 13.11 -9.21 36.44
N MET A 87 12.44 -9.63 35.37
CA MET A 87 12.24 -8.82 34.18
C MET A 87 10.79 -8.35 34.12
N THR A 88 10.61 -7.03 34.14
CA THR A 88 9.33 -6.38 33.95
C THR A 88 9.29 -5.74 32.57
N VAL A 89 8.30 -6.13 31.77
CA VAL A 89 8.06 -5.56 30.45
C VAL A 89 6.75 -4.77 30.46
N TYR A 90 6.80 -3.58 29.86
CA TYR A 90 5.67 -2.66 29.82
C TYR A 90 5.63 -1.88 28.51
N LYS A 91 4.44 -1.85 27.89
CA LYS A 91 4.10 -0.97 26.79
C LYS A 91 2.63 -0.56 26.94
N PRO A 92 2.26 0.72 26.77
CA PRO A 92 0.86 1.11 26.70
C PRO A 92 0.08 0.26 25.67
N GLY A 93 -1.14 -0.13 26.02
CA GLY A 93 -1.95 -1.03 25.19
C GLY A 93 -1.62 -2.52 25.33
N TYR A 94 -0.67 -2.88 26.19
CA TYR A 94 -0.35 -4.26 26.56
C TYR A 94 -0.47 -4.48 28.07
N GLU A 95 -0.70 -5.73 28.47
CA GLU A 95 -0.63 -6.12 29.87
C GLU A 95 0.81 -6.04 30.38
N LYS A 96 1.00 -5.37 31.53
CA LYS A 96 2.30 -5.34 32.21
C LYS A 96 2.63 -6.76 32.67
N LYS A 97 3.75 -7.29 32.21
CA LYS A 97 4.19 -8.65 32.56
C LYS A 97 5.50 -8.58 33.32
N THR A 98 5.54 -9.28 34.45
CA THR A 98 6.75 -9.49 35.24
C THR A 98 7.06 -10.99 35.24
N SER A 99 8.29 -11.36 34.94
CA SER A 99 8.73 -12.76 34.85
C SER A 99 10.09 -12.92 35.50
N LEU A 100 10.27 -14.04 36.21
CA LEU A 100 11.53 -14.41 36.85
C LEU A 100 12.31 -15.31 35.88
N ILE A 101 13.50 -14.86 35.47
CA ILE A 101 14.34 -15.56 34.50
C ILE A 101 15.53 -16.18 35.24
N PRO A 102 15.77 -17.50 35.10
CA PRO A 102 16.95 -18.13 35.66
C PRO A 102 18.21 -17.68 34.89
N VAL A 103 19.26 -17.33 35.63
CA VAL A 103 20.56 -16.88 35.05
C VAL A 103 21.44 -18.07 34.60
N SER A 104 20.85 -19.24 34.35
CA SER A 104 21.55 -20.53 34.29
C SER A 104 22.20 -20.91 32.95
N ASP A 105 22.07 -20.12 31.88
CA ASP A 105 22.60 -20.47 30.55
C ASP A 105 24.02 -19.91 30.32
N ARG A 106 25.01 -20.75 30.64
CA ARG A 106 26.44 -20.39 30.64
C ARG A 106 27.07 -20.46 29.24
N PHE A 107 27.35 -19.30 28.64
CA PHE A 107 28.47 -19.13 27.70
C PHE A 107 29.50 -18.21 28.36
N THR A 108 30.55 -18.80 28.91
CA THR A 108 31.54 -18.10 29.76
C THR A 108 32.87 -17.88 29.04
N ASP A 109 33.35 -16.64 29.05
CA ASP A 109 34.78 -16.29 29.12
C ASP A 109 35.13 -15.74 30.52
N GLY A 110 34.61 -16.38 31.58
CA GLY A 110 34.94 -16.12 32.98
C GLY A 110 34.48 -14.77 33.58
N ALA A 111 34.17 -13.76 32.76
CA ALA A 111 33.83 -12.39 33.19
C ALA A 111 32.44 -11.89 32.74
N THR A 112 31.83 -12.56 31.75
CA THR A 112 30.53 -12.21 31.16
C THR A 112 29.56 -13.37 31.25
N PHE A 113 28.34 -13.08 31.69
CA PHE A 113 27.19 -13.99 31.73
C PHE A 113 26.18 -13.55 30.69
N ILE A 114 25.53 -14.51 30.04
CA ILE A 114 24.56 -14.25 28.96
C ILE A 114 23.23 -14.85 29.36
N VAL A 115 22.15 -14.09 29.23
CA VAL A 115 20.78 -14.55 29.48
C VAL A 115 19.93 -14.30 28.26
N ASN A 116 19.31 -15.36 27.74
CA ASN A 116 18.27 -15.26 26.73
C ASN A 116 16.90 -15.31 27.41
N ALA A 117 16.04 -14.33 27.15
CA ALA A 117 14.67 -14.33 27.65
C ALA A 117 13.67 -13.80 26.63
N ASP A 118 12.96 -14.73 26.00
CA ASP A 118 11.81 -14.41 25.17
C ASP A 118 10.54 -14.31 26.03
N LEU A 119 9.77 -13.23 25.86
CA LEU A 119 8.49 -13.06 26.54
C LEU A 119 7.38 -12.74 25.55
N GLN A 120 6.24 -13.38 25.77
CA GLN A 120 4.98 -13.01 25.13
C GLN A 120 4.17 -12.07 26.02
N ILE A 121 3.70 -10.95 25.47
CA ILE A 121 2.79 -10.00 26.11
C ILE A 121 1.43 -9.99 25.41
N GLU A 122 0.36 -9.81 26.18
CA GLU A 122 -1.01 -9.80 25.67
C GLU A 122 -1.52 -8.37 25.52
N ARG A 123 -2.37 -8.14 24.52
CA ARG A 123 -2.97 -6.83 24.29
C ARG A 123 -4.05 -6.54 25.31
N LYS A 124 -4.10 -5.28 25.73
CA LYS A 124 -5.12 -4.74 26.62
C LYS A 124 -5.93 -3.69 25.87
N ILE A 125 -7.25 -3.87 25.83
CA ILE A 125 -8.17 -2.87 25.27
C ILE A 125 -8.22 -1.67 26.22
N GLY A 126 -7.53 -0.60 25.86
CA GLY A 126 -7.44 0.64 26.62
C GLY A 126 -8.07 1.85 25.91
N PRO A 127 -7.96 3.05 26.51
CA PRO A 127 -8.38 4.30 25.88
C PRO A 127 -7.71 4.55 24.54
N GLY A 128 -6.39 4.32 24.42
CA GLY A 128 -5.65 4.45 23.16
C GLY A 128 -6.24 3.61 22.02
N PHE A 129 -6.65 2.36 22.32
CA PHE A 129 -7.33 1.49 21.35
C PHE A 129 -8.62 2.11 20.80
N TRP A 130 -9.49 2.59 21.69
CA TRP A 130 -10.77 3.18 21.30
C TRP A 130 -10.59 4.48 20.53
N VAL A 131 -9.66 5.34 20.95
CA VAL A 131 -9.35 6.57 20.25
C VAL A 131 -8.85 6.26 18.84
N ALA A 132 -7.86 5.38 18.70
CA ALA A 132 -7.32 4.99 17.40
C ALA A 132 -8.42 4.43 16.50
N THR A 133 -9.23 3.51 17.02
CA THR A 133 -10.34 2.88 16.28
C THR A 133 -11.38 3.90 15.84
N VAL A 134 -11.84 4.79 16.72
CA VAL A 134 -12.85 5.80 16.39
C VAL A 134 -12.31 6.80 15.37
N VAL A 135 -11.10 7.31 15.57
CA VAL A 135 -10.47 8.26 14.63
C VAL A 135 -10.28 7.61 13.26
N PHE A 136 -9.84 6.36 13.24
CA PHE A 136 -9.67 5.59 12.01
C PHE A 136 -11.00 5.37 11.28
N VAL A 137 -12.03 4.87 11.98
CA VAL A 137 -13.36 4.65 11.39
C VAL A 137 -13.97 5.95 10.87
N LEU A 138 -13.83 7.06 11.61
CA LEU A 138 -14.32 8.36 11.15
C LEU A 138 -13.56 8.85 9.91
N ALA A 139 -12.23 8.79 9.91
CA ALA A 139 -11.42 9.15 8.74
C ALA A 139 -11.79 8.28 7.53
N TYR A 140 -11.98 6.98 7.75
CA TYR A 140 -12.36 6.03 6.72
C TYR A 140 -13.76 6.31 6.14
N ILE A 141 -14.74 6.66 6.97
CA ILE A 141 -16.07 7.11 6.54
C ILE A 141 -15.96 8.39 5.71
N LEU A 142 -15.17 9.38 6.16
CA LEU A 142 -14.97 10.64 5.42
C LEU A 142 -14.36 10.41 4.03
N ILE A 143 -13.39 9.50 3.92
CA ILE A 143 -12.75 9.11 2.66
C ILE A 143 -13.73 8.35 1.77
N SER A 144 -14.36 7.30 2.30
CA SER A 144 -15.21 6.36 1.53
C SER A 144 -16.43 7.05 0.92
N PHE A 145 -17.06 7.95 1.67
CA PHE A 145 -18.24 8.69 1.21
C PHE A 145 -17.88 10.03 0.55
N GLU A 146 -16.58 10.29 0.32
CA GLU A 146 -16.06 11.54 -0.26
C GLU A 146 -16.60 12.81 0.43
N LEU A 147 -16.91 12.73 1.74
CA LEU A 147 -17.45 13.86 2.51
C LEU A 147 -16.40 14.96 2.73
N LEU A 148 -15.13 14.58 2.62
CA LEU A 148 -13.98 15.46 2.69
C LEU A 148 -12.93 14.95 1.69
N HIS A 149 -12.14 15.86 1.11
CA HIS A 149 -11.02 15.47 0.25
C HIS A 149 -10.13 14.44 0.96
N ARG A 150 -9.89 13.29 0.32
CA ARG A 150 -9.22 12.11 0.91
C ARG A 150 -7.93 12.44 1.66
N THR A 151 -7.09 13.30 1.09
CA THR A 151 -5.83 13.76 1.69
C THR A 151 -6.06 14.50 3.01
N MET A 152 -7.07 15.36 3.08
CA MET A 152 -7.41 16.12 4.29
C MET A 152 -7.99 15.22 5.37
N ALA A 153 -8.83 14.26 4.99
CA ALA A 153 -9.37 13.27 5.93
C ALA A 153 -8.26 12.40 6.55
N ALA A 154 -7.35 11.89 5.72
CA ALA A 154 -6.20 11.12 6.19
C ALA A 154 -5.28 11.97 7.08
N MET A 155 -4.96 13.20 6.66
CA MET A 155 -4.12 14.12 7.43
C MET A 155 -4.74 14.49 8.78
N LEU A 156 -6.04 14.78 8.82
CA LEU A 156 -6.75 15.06 10.08
C LEU A 156 -6.73 13.84 11.00
N GLY A 157 -7.02 12.65 10.46
CA GLY A 157 -6.97 11.43 11.26
C GLY A 157 -5.57 11.16 11.85
N ALA A 158 -4.53 11.21 11.02
CA ALA A 158 -3.15 11.01 11.44
C ALA A 158 -2.69 12.05 12.47
N SER A 159 -3.01 13.32 12.23
CA SER A 159 -2.65 14.41 13.15
C SER A 159 -3.39 14.30 14.49
N ILE A 160 -4.67 13.91 14.50
CA ILE A 160 -5.42 13.67 15.75
C ILE A 160 -4.79 12.53 16.55
N MET A 161 -4.44 11.40 15.92
CA MET A 161 -3.77 10.30 16.61
C MET A 161 -2.44 10.73 17.24
N LEU A 162 -1.62 11.48 16.51
CA LEU A 162 -0.33 11.99 17.00
C LEU A 162 -0.50 13.01 18.11
N VAL A 163 -1.42 13.97 17.95
CA VAL A 163 -1.71 14.98 18.98
C VAL A 163 -2.17 14.31 20.27
N ILE A 164 -3.08 13.34 20.20
CA ILE A 164 -3.54 12.62 21.40
C ILE A 164 -2.38 11.82 22.03
N SER A 165 -1.59 11.13 21.21
CA SER A 165 -0.45 10.33 21.69
C SER A 165 0.61 11.15 22.43
N TYR A 166 0.85 12.40 22.01
CA TYR A 166 1.88 13.28 22.59
C TYR A 166 1.35 14.30 23.60
N THR A 167 0.04 14.49 23.70
CA THR A 167 -0.58 15.34 24.73
C THR A 167 -1.15 14.50 25.85
N LEU A 168 -2.30 13.85 25.63
CA LEU A 168 -2.95 12.98 26.59
C LEU A 168 -2.11 11.75 26.91
N GLY A 169 -1.42 11.17 25.92
CA GLY A 169 -0.51 10.04 26.13
C GLY A 169 0.69 10.37 27.02
N THR A 170 1.15 11.63 27.02
CA THR A 170 2.21 12.10 27.92
C THR A 170 1.70 12.27 29.36
N ILE A 171 0.44 12.65 29.54
CA ILE A 171 -0.19 12.80 30.87
C ILE A 171 -0.60 11.44 31.43
N ASN A 172 -1.16 10.58 30.58
CA ASN A 172 -1.58 9.23 30.90
C ASN A 172 -1.13 8.28 29.76
N PRO A 173 -0.12 7.44 30.01
CA PRO A 173 0.44 6.53 29.01
C PRO A 173 -0.58 5.67 28.29
N GLU A 174 -1.73 5.34 28.90
CA GLU A 174 -2.80 4.53 28.28
C GLU A 174 -3.47 5.20 27.06
N TYR A 175 -3.25 6.50 26.85
CA TYR A 175 -3.70 7.24 25.65
C TYR A 175 -2.62 7.32 24.55
N HIS A 176 -1.42 6.80 24.80
CA HIS A 176 -0.38 6.73 23.78
C HIS A 176 -0.75 5.68 22.73
N ILE A 177 -0.87 6.09 21.47
CA ILE A 177 -1.24 5.20 20.36
C ILE A 177 0.00 4.84 19.54
N LEU A 178 0.71 5.86 19.08
CA LEU A 178 1.83 5.72 18.13
C LEU A 178 2.90 6.77 18.42
N SER A 179 4.16 6.35 18.46
CA SER A 179 5.30 7.26 18.55
C SER A 179 5.58 7.91 17.19
N TYR A 180 6.25 9.07 17.18
CA TYR A 180 6.68 9.75 15.96
C TYR A 180 7.60 8.87 15.12
N ALA A 181 8.54 8.16 15.75
CA ALA A 181 9.42 7.24 15.04
C ALA A 181 8.64 6.08 14.41
N SER A 182 7.65 5.52 15.11
CA SER A 182 6.77 4.47 14.58
C SER A 182 5.87 5.01 13.47
N ALA A 183 5.40 6.25 13.56
CA ALA A 183 4.62 6.92 12.52
C ALA A 183 5.43 7.11 11.22
N ILE A 184 6.69 7.55 11.33
CA ILE A 184 7.57 7.67 10.17
C ILE A 184 7.90 6.28 9.58
N ARG A 185 8.12 5.27 10.44
CA ARG A 185 8.36 3.88 10.00
C ARG A 185 7.15 3.25 9.30
N ALA A 186 5.94 3.65 9.69
CA ALA A 186 4.72 3.14 9.05
C ALA A 186 4.61 3.60 7.59
N ILE A 187 5.25 4.72 7.21
CA ILE A 187 5.24 5.22 5.84
C ILE A 187 6.12 4.34 4.96
N ASP A 188 5.50 3.68 3.99
CA ASP A 188 6.24 2.94 2.97
C ASP A 188 6.84 3.88 1.92
N MET A 189 8.12 4.21 2.09
CA MET A 189 8.85 5.10 1.18
C MET A 189 9.06 4.51 -0.21
N ASN A 190 9.03 3.18 -0.37
CA ASN A 190 9.12 2.54 -1.68
C ASN A 190 7.88 2.88 -2.50
N VAL A 191 6.69 2.80 -1.90
CA VAL A 191 5.44 3.22 -2.55
C VAL A 191 5.49 4.70 -2.94
N ILE A 192 5.89 5.58 -2.02
CA ILE A 192 5.95 7.03 -2.27
C ILE A 192 6.92 7.38 -3.40
N PHE A 193 8.13 6.83 -3.37
CA PHE A 193 9.15 7.11 -4.39
C PHE A 193 8.86 6.45 -5.73
N LEU A 194 8.25 5.26 -5.74
CA LEU A 194 7.80 4.62 -6.97
C LEU A 194 6.74 5.47 -7.67
N LEU A 195 5.70 5.88 -6.94
CA LEU A 195 4.65 6.76 -7.47
C LEU A 195 5.24 8.09 -7.98
N MET A 196 6.09 8.74 -7.18
CA MET A 196 6.73 10.00 -7.58
C MET A 196 7.56 9.83 -8.86
N GLY A 197 8.39 8.79 -8.96
CA GLY A 197 9.20 8.51 -10.14
C GLY A 197 8.35 8.30 -11.39
N MET A 198 7.28 7.49 -11.27
CA MET A 198 6.37 7.26 -12.39
C MET A 198 5.59 8.52 -12.78
N MET A 199 5.05 9.28 -11.83
CA MET A 199 4.36 10.56 -12.09
C MET A 199 5.26 11.55 -12.83
N ILE A 200 6.55 11.63 -12.49
CA ILE A 200 7.51 12.48 -13.20
C ILE A 200 7.72 11.99 -14.65
N ILE A 201 7.96 10.69 -14.86
CA ILE A 201 8.19 10.14 -16.20
C ILE A 201 6.97 10.40 -17.10
N VAL A 202 5.78 10.09 -16.59
CA VAL A 202 4.52 10.23 -17.34
C VAL A 202 4.15 11.70 -17.54
N GLY A 203 4.37 12.51 -16.50
CA GLY A 203 4.27 13.96 -16.54
C GLY A 203 5.07 14.56 -17.68
N ILE A 204 6.33 14.16 -17.85
CA ILE A 204 7.17 14.62 -18.95
C ILE A 204 6.68 14.08 -20.30
N LEU A 205 6.31 12.79 -20.37
CA LEU A 205 5.85 12.17 -21.61
C LEU A 205 4.55 12.77 -22.13
N LYS A 206 3.65 13.26 -21.27
CA LYS A 206 2.38 13.86 -21.70
C LYS A 206 2.57 15.11 -22.54
N HIS A 207 3.62 15.89 -22.30
CA HIS A 207 3.97 17.08 -23.08
C HIS A 207 4.36 16.77 -24.52
N THR A 208 4.66 15.51 -24.85
CA THR A 208 5.06 15.07 -26.20
C THR A 208 3.88 14.83 -27.15
N GLY A 209 2.65 14.88 -26.66
CA GLY A 209 1.44 14.58 -27.45
C GLY A 209 1.24 13.09 -27.75
N ILE A 210 1.99 12.19 -27.08
CA ILE A 210 1.92 10.74 -27.30
C ILE A 210 0.51 10.18 -27.10
N PHE A 211 -0.20 10.62 -26.06
CA PHE A 211 -1.53 10.09 -25.72
C PHE A 211 -2.59 10.48 -26.75
N GLN A 212 -2.60 11.75 -27.17
CA GLN A 212 -3.46 12.25 -28.24
C GLN A 212 -3.16 11.50 -29.55
N TRP A 213 -1.88 11.35 -29.88
CA TRP A 213 -1.47 10.62 -31.09
C TRP A 213 -1.90 9.15 -31.05
N CYS A 214 -1.76 8.46 -29.91
CA CYS A 214 -2.21 7.09 -29.73
C CYS A 214 -3.73 6.96 -29.92
N ALA A 215 -4.51 7.89 -29.38
CA ALA A 215 -5.96 7.90 -29.55
C ALA A 215 -6.36 8.13 -31.03
N PHE A 216 -5.69 9.04 -31.74
CA PHE A 216 -5.81 9.17 -33.19
C PHE A 216 -5.52 7.84 -33.91
N LYS A 217 -4.45 7.15 -33.52
CA LYS A 217 -4.11 5.84 -34.09
C LYS A 217 -5.16 4.78 -33.81
N CYS A 218 -5.74 4.77 -32.62
CA CYS A 218 -6.85 3.87 -32.28
C CYS A 218 -8.04 4.09 -33.21
N TYR A 219 -8.41 5.35 -33.47
CA TYR A 219 -9.46 5.69 -34.41
C TYR A 219 -9.14 5.31 -35.85
N GLN A 220 -7.93 5.60 -36.31
CA GLN A 220 -7.46 5.23 -37.65
C GLN A 220 -7.52 3.72 -37.90
N LEU A 221 -7.17 2.91 -36.89
CA LEU A 221 -7.23 1.45 -36.95
C LEU A 221 -8.67 0.92 -36.96
N ALA A 222 -9.59 1.59 -36.25
CA ALA A 222 -10.99 1.19 -36.17
C ALA A 222 -11.77 1.38 -37.48
N ARG A 223 -11.29 2.24 -38.39
CA ARG A 223 -11.87 2.50 -39.73
C ARG A 223 -13.38 2.75 -39.69
N GLY A 224 -13.86 3.49 -38.68
CA GLY A 224 -15.26 3.86 -38.52
C GLY A 224 -16.17 2.80 -37.86
N ASN A 225 -15.64 1.63 -37.48
CA ASN A 225 -16.41 0.65 -36.69
C ASN A 225 -16.29 0.96 -35.20
N VAL A 226 -17.39 1.42 -34.58
CA VAL A 226 -17.41 1.82 -33.16
C VAL A 226 -17.13 0.67 -32.20
N LEU A 227 -17.59 -0.55 -32.49
CA LEU A 227 -17.28 -1.70 -31.65
C LEU A 227 -15.78 -2.03 -31.70
N LEU A 228 -15.19 -2.00 -32.89
CA LEU A 228 -13.75 -2.21 -33.05
C LEU A 228 -12.96 -1.09 -32.37
N LEU A 229 -13.43 0.16 -32.48
CA LEU A 229 -12.85 1.30 -31.77
C LEU A 229 -12.86 1.08 -30.26
N ALA A 230 -14.00 0.69 -29.68
CA ALA A 230 -14.11 0.41 -28.26
C ALA A 230 -13.14 -0.70 -27.83
N ILE A 231 -12.99 -1.77 -28.62
CA ILE A 231 -12.03 -2.85 -28.35
C ILE A 231 -10.58 -2.35 -28.39
N ILE A 232 -10.22 -1.54 -29.39
CA ILE A 232 -8.87 -1.00 -29.53
C ILE A 232 -8.57 -0.04 -28.38
N LEU A 233 -9.50 0.87 -28.05
CA LEU A 233 -9.35 1.80 -26.93
C LEU A 233 -9.23 1.05 -25.61
N MET A 234 -10.13 0.11 -25.30
CA MET A 234 -10.00 -0.73 -24.10
C MET A 234 -8.66 -1.48 -24.04
N SER A 235 -8.20 -2.05 -25.16
CA SER A 235 -6.91 -2.76 -25.21
C SER A 235 -5.74 -1.81 -24.95
N PHE A 236 -5.76 -0.63 -25.57
CA PHE A 236 -4.75 0.40 -25.37
C PHE A 236 -4.76 0.89 -23.92
N THR A 237 -5.93 1.21 -23.37
CA THR A 237 -6.11 1.65 -21.98
C THR A 237 -5.60 0.60 -20.99
N ALA A 238 -5.91 -0.67 -21.20
CA ALA A 238 -5.43 -1.75 -20.32
C ALA A 238 -3.90 -1.90 -20.38
N VAL A 239 -3.30 -1.84 -21.58
CA VAL A 239 -1.84 -1.91 -21.71
C VAL A 239 -1.17 -0.66 -21.13
N ALA A 240 -1.72 0.52 -21.37
CA ALA A 240 -1.21 1.77 -20.81
C ALA A 240 -1.26 1.73 -19.27
N SER A 241 -2.42 1.36 -18.71
CA SER A 241 -2.63 1.22 -17.26
C SER A 241 -1.80 0.09 -16.62
N ALA A 242 -1.31 -0.89 -17.40
CA ALA A 242 -0.38 -1.88 -16.87
C ALA A 242 1.03 -1.31 -16.58
N PHE A 243 1.37 -0.12 -17.09
CA PHE A 243 2.68 0.52 -16.87
C PHE A 243 2.57 1.94 -16.30
N LEU A 244 1.37 2.51 -16.32
CA LEU A 244 1.03 3.84 -15.83
C LEU A 244 -0.02 3.66 -14.74
N ASP A 245 -0.15 4.59 -13.82
CA ASP A 245 -1.28 4.52 -12.90
C ASP A 245 -2.61 4.72 -13.65
N ASN A 246 -3.63 4.03 -13.16
CA ASN A 246 -4.99 4.04 -13.71
C ASN A 246 -5.61 5.46 -13.80
N VAL A 247 -5.37 6.33 -12.81
CA VAL A 247 -5.89 7.70 -12.78
C VAL A 247 -5.27 8.53 -13.89
N THR A 248 -3.95 8.55 -13.99
CA THR A 248 -3.22 9.28 -15.04
C THR A 248 -3.60 8.79 -16.42
N THR A 249 -3.74 7.47 -16.60
CA THR A 249 -4.19 6.89 -17.86
C THR A 249 -5.55 7.46 -18.28
N MET A 250 -6.50 7.55 -17.35
CA MET A 250 -7.83 8.08 -17.63
C MET A 250 -7.88 9.61 -17.75
N LEU A 251 -7.09 10.36 -16.99
CA LEU A 251 -6.95 11.82 -17.14
C LEU A 251 -6.53 12.20 -18.57
N LEU A 252 -5.71 11.36 -19.20
CA LEU A 252 -5.18 11.60 -20.54
C LEU A 252 -6.11 11.08 -21.63
N LEU A 253 -6.74 9.92 -21.43
CA LEU A 253 -7.59 9.31 -22.45
C LEU A 253 -9.03 9.82 -22.44
N ALA A 254 -9.61 10.11 -21.28
CA ALA A 254 -11.01 10.49 -21.18
C ALA A 254 -11.38 11.71 -22.03
N PRO A 255 -10.61 12.82 -22.04
CA PRO A 255 -10.94 13.98 -22.90
C PRO A 255 -10.97 13.59 -24.38
N VAL A 256 -10.01 12.79 -24.81
CA VAL A 256 -9.91 12.37 -26.21
C VAL A 256 -11.04 11.39 -26.59
N THR A 257 -11.36 10.45 -25.71
CA THR A 257 -12.48 9.53 -25.88
C THR A 257 -13.81 10.27 -25.96
N ILE A 258 -13.99 11.34 -25.19
CA ILE A 258 -15.18 12.21 -25.26
C ILE A 258 -15.29 12.86 -26.63
N GLU A 259 -14.21 13.49 -27.11
CA GLU A 259 -14.20 14.15 -28.43
C GLU A 259 -14.50 13.15 -29.56
N ILE A 260 -13.93 11.95 -29.49
CA ILE A 260 -14.21 10.87 -30.44
C ILE A 260 -15.67 10.43 -30.35
N ALA A 261 -16.22 10.21 -29.15
CA ALA A 261 -17.62 9.80 -28.98
C ALA A 261 -18.61 10.85 -29.53
N LEU A 262 -18.35 12.12 -29.24
CA LEU A 262 -19.15 13.25 -29.72
C LEU A 262 -19.12 13.35 -31.25
N SER A 263 -17.95 13.18 -31.85
CA SER A 263 -17.80 13.19 -33.32
C SER A 263 -18.56 12.06 -34.02
N LEU A 264 -18.71 10.92 -33.34
CA LEU A 264 -19.43 9.74 -33.81
C LEU A 264 -20.95 9.84 -33.54
N GLY A 265 -21.39 10.86 -32.81
CA GLY A 265 -22.80 11.02 -32.42
C GLY A 265 -23.28 9.99 -31.41
N ILE A 266 -22.39 9.42 -30.61
CA ILE A 266 -22.72 8.46 -29.54
C ILE A 266 -22.51 9.09 -28.16
N SER A 267 -23.13 8.51 -27.14
CA SER A 267 -22.86 8.92 -25.76
C SER A 267 -21.39 8.63 -25.38
N PRO A 268 -20.63 9.61 -24.83
CA PRO A 268 -19.27 9.36 -24.34
C PRO A 268 -19.17 8.25 -23.30
N LEU A 269 -20.20 8.10 -22.47
CA LEU A 269 -20.28 7.05 -21.45
C LEU A 269 -20.22 5.64 -22.04
N ALA A 270 -20.63 5.45 -23.31
CA ALA A 270 -20.58 4.15 -23.98
C ALA A 270 -19.14 3.71 -24.32
N LEU A 271 -18.18 4.63 -24.39
CA LEU A 271 -16.75 4.33 -24.55
C LEU A 271 -15.99 4.46 -23.22
N LEU A 272 -16.30 5.49 -22.44
CA LEU A 272 -15.62 5.77 -21.17
C LEU A 272 -15.83 4.68 -20.13
N ILE A 273 -17.06 4.16 -19.94
CA ILE A 273 -17.29 3.14 -18.90
C ILE A 273 -16.49 1.86 -19.18
N PRO A 274 -16.53 1.29 -20.41
CA PRO A 274 -15.63 0.19 -20.76
C PRO A 274 -14.14 0.51 -20.59
N GLU A 275 -13.70 1.73 -20.92
CA GLU A 275 -12.30 2.15 -20.73
C GLU A 275 -11.90 2.21 -19.25
N ILE A 276 -12.77 2.71 -18.37
CA ILE A 276 -12.55 2.69 -16.92
C ILE A 276 -12.34 1.25 -16.44
N LEU A 277 -13.22 0.33 -16.86
CA LEU A 277 -13.11 -1.09 -16.50
C LEU A 277 -11.80 -1.70 -17.03
N ALA A 278 -11.44 -1.39 -18.28
CA ALA A 278 -10.21 -1.84 -18.91
C ALA A 278 -8.96 -1.28 -18.22
N SER A 279 -9.00 -0.01 -17.79
CA SER A 279 -7.94 0.65 -17.02
C SER A 279 -7.68 -0.09 -15.71
N ASN A 280 -8.72 -0.40 -14.95
CA ASN A 280 -8.59 -1.11 -13.68
C ASN A 280 -8.09 -2.56 -13.89
N ILE A 281 -8.57 -3.27 -14.91
CA ILE A 281 -8.09 -4.64 -15.24
C ILE A 281 -6.61 -4.61 -15.66
N GLY A 282 -6.24 -3.66 -16.52
CA GLY A 282 -4.86 -3.45 -16.94
C GLY A 282 -3.94 -3.13 -15.77
N GLY A 283 -4.37 -2.22 -14.90
CA GLY A 283 -3.65 -1.84 -13.69
C GLY A 283 -3.46 -3.00 -12.70
N THR A 284 -4.46 -3.89 -12.61
CA THR A 284 -4.40 -5.11 -11.79
C THR A 284 -3.30 -6.07 -12.27
N ALA A 285 -2.96 -6.07 -13.56
CA ALA A 285 -2.10 -7.09 -14.16
C ALA A 285 -0.62 -6.99 -13.73
N THR A 286 -0.17 -5.85 -13.22
CA THR A 286 1.23 -5.60 -12.87
C THR A 286 1.35 -4.94 -11.50
N LEU A 287 2.57 -4.96 -10.97
CA LEU A 287 2.87 -4.34 -9.67
C LEU A 287 2.61 -2.82 -9.64
N ILE A 288 2.73 -2.13 -10.78
CA ILE A 288 2.79 -0.65 -10.82
C ILE A 288 1.47 -0.02 -11.26
N GLY A 289 0.65 -0.76 -11.99
CA GLY A 289 -0.51 -0.18 -12.66
C GLY A 289 -1.62 0.36 -11.75
N ASP A 290 -1.68 -0.11 -10.50
CA ASP A 290 -2.64 0.35 -9.50
C ASP A 290 -1.95 0.49 -8.13
N PRO A 291 -2.18 1.56 -7.35
CA PRO A 291 -1.52 1.71 -6.05
C PRO A 291 -1.75 0.58 -5.04
N PRO A 292 -2.92 -0.09 -4.96
CA PRO A 292 -3.08 -1.33 -4.19
C PRO A 292 -1.99 -2.38 -4.47
N ASN A 293 -1.66 -2.59 -5.74
CA ASN A 293 -0.64 -3.57 -6.13
C ASN A 293 0.74 -3.14 -5.66
N ILE A 294 1.08 -1.85 -5.82
CA ILE A 294 2.34 -1.27 -5.32
C ILE A 294 2.46 -1.51 -3.81
N MET A 295 1.39 -1.26 -3.06
CA MET A 295 1.34 -1.44 -1.61
C MET A 295 1.48 -2.92 -1.20
N ILE A 296 0.75 -3.82 -1.86
CA ILE A 296 0.85 -5.26 -1.61
C ILE A 296 2.25 -5.76 -1.91
N GLY A 297 2.82 -5.37 -3.04
CA GLY A 297 4.14 -5.84 -3.45
C GLY A 297 5.26 -5.32 -2.57
N SER A 298 5.21 -4.04 -2.18
CA SER A 298 6.20 -3.47 -1.26
C SER A 298 6.09 -4.11 0.13
N PHE A 299 4.88 -4.29 0.66
CA PHE A 299 4.68 -4.88 1.99
C PHE A 299 5.08 -6.37 2.04
N ALA A 300 4.73 -7.14 1.02
CA ALA A 300 4.98 -8.58 0.96
C ALA A 300 6.33 -8.95 0.32
N GLY A 301 7.11 -7.97 -0.18
CA GLY A 301 8.36 -8.22 -0.90
C GLY A 301 8.16 -8.97 -2.22
N LEU A 302 7.02 -8.75 -2.90
CA LEU A 302 6.67 -9.43 -4.14
C LEU A 302 7.20 -8.66 -5.35
N SER A 303 7.76 -9.42 -6.27
CA SER A 303 8.42 -8.90 -7.46
C SER A 303 7.41 -8.53 -8.57
N PHE A 304 7.77 -7.57 -9.42
CA PHE A 304 7.00 -7.23 -10.62
C PHE A 304 6.62 -8.45 -11.47
N LEU A 305 7.55 -9.39 -11.67
CA LEU A 305 7.30 -10.58 -12.47
C LEU A 305 6.29 -11.52 -11.80
N GLN A 306 6.33 -11.67 -10.47
CA GLN A 306 5.32 -12.45 -9.74
C GLN A 306 3.91 -11.88 -9.93
N PHE A 307 3.74 -10.55 -9.93
CA PHE A 307 2.45 -9.94 -10.27
C PHE A 307 2.02 -10.29 -11.70
N ALA A 308 2.91 -10.10 -12.68
CA ALA A 308 2.60 -10.35 -14.08
C ALA A 308 2.24 -11.83 -14.35
N GLU A 309 2.91 -12.77 -13.68
CA GLU A 309 2.66 -14.21 -13.83
C GLU A 309 1.37 -14.67 -13.14
N ASN A 310 1.06 -14.13 -11.96
CA ASN A 310 -0.09 -14.58 -11.16
C ASN A 310 -1.40 -13.85 -11.49
N LEU A 311 -1.32 -12.56 -11.82
CA LEU A 311 -2.50 -11.72 -12.11
C LEU A 311 -2.73 -11.55 -13.61
N GLY A 312 -1.67 -11.42 -14.40
CA GLY A 312 -1.72 -11.16 -15.84
C GLY A 312 -2.60 -12.13 -16.64
N PRO A 313 -2.47 -13.46 -16.49
CA PRO A 313 -3.31 -14.42 -17.20
C PRO A 313 -4.80 -14.23 -16.93
N VAL A 314 -5.18 -13.95 -15.69
CA VAL A 314 -6.57 -13.68 -15.30
C VAL A 314 -7.05 -12.38 -15.91
N CYS A 315 -6.23 -11.32 -15.86
CA CYS A 315 -6.57 -10.04 -16.48
C CYS A 315 -6.81 -10.17 -17.98
N VAL A 316 -6.04 -11.01 -18.70
CA VAL A 316 -6.28 -11.30 -20.12
C VAL A 316 -7.65 -11.97 -20.33
N VAL A 317 -8.00 -12.97 -19.52
CA VAL A 317 -9.31 -13.62 -19.60
C VAL A 317 -10.44 -12.63 -19.30
N VAL A 318 -10.29 -11.81 -18.26
CA VAL A 318 -11.27 -10.80 -17.86
C VAL A 318 -11.41 -9.71 -18.93
N MET A 319 -10.34 -9.33 -19.63
CA MET A 319 -10.40 -8.42 -20.79
C MET A 319 -11.22 -8.99 -21.94
N VAL A 320 -11.06 -10.28 -22.25
CA VAL A 320 -11.89 -10.94 -23.28
C VAL A 320 -13.36 -10.95 -22.87
N ILE A 321 -13.65 -11.21 -21.60
CA ILE A 321 -15.00 -11.12 -21.05
C ILE A 321 -15.52 -9.69 -21.14
N LEU A 322 -14.70 -8.68 -20.85
CA LEU A 322 -15.07 -7.27 -20.98
C LEU A 322 -15.42 -6.91 -22.42
N PHE A 323 -14.69 -7.40 -23.43
CA PHE A 323 -15.06 -7.16 -24.83
C PHE A 323 -16.44 -7.73 -25.17
N ALA A 324 -16.73 -8.95 -24.71
CA ALA A 324 -18.04 -9.57 -24.90
C ALA A 324 -19.15 -8.83 -24.14
N TYR A 325 -18.89 -8.48 -22.87
CA TYR A 325 -19.79 -7.70 -22.03
C TYR A 325 -20.11 -6.35 -22.66
N SER A 326 -19.09 -5.65 -23.16
CA SER A 326 -19.24 -4.34 -23.76
C SER A 326 -20.09 -4.38 -25.03
N LYS A 327 -19.93 -5.43 -25.84
CA LYS A 327 -20.80 -5.67 -27.00
C LYS A 327 -22.25 -5.91 -26.60
N VAL A 328 -22.51 -6.60 -25.49
CA VAL A 328 -23.88 -6.91 -25.03
C VAL A 328 -24.54 -5.66 -24.44
N VAL A 329 -23.84 -4.90 -23.60
CA VAL A 329 -24.40 -3.76 -22.86
C VAL A 329 -24.49 -2.50 -23.73
N TRP A 330 -23.43 -2.14 -24.45
CA TRP A 330 -23.37 -0.90 -25.24
C TRP A 330 -23.52 -1.13 -26.75
N GLY A 331 -23.75 -2.38 -27.19
CA GLY A 331 -23.85 -2.70 -28.62
C GLY A 331 -24.99 -1.99 -29.37
N SER A 332 -26.08 -1.61 -28.70
CA SER A 332 -27.13 -0.78 -29.31
C SER A 332 -26.63 0.64 -29.59
N GLU A 333 -25.77 1.17 -28.73
CA GLU A 333 -25.23 2.52 -28.84
C GLU A 333 -24.10 2.59 -29.86
N PHE A 334 -23.28 1.54 -29.92
CA PHE A 334 -22.27 1.40 -30.96
C PHE A 334 -22.87 1.36 -32.37
N LYS A 335 -24.11 0.86 -32.52
CA LYS A 335 -24.85 0.89 -33.79
C LYS A 335 -25.39 2.26 -34.17
N LYS A 336 -25.55 3.18 -33.22
CA LYS A 336 -26.01 4.55 -33.49
C LYS A 336 -24.92 5.42 -34.12
N GLY A 337 -23.66 5.02 -33.98
CA GLY A 337 -22.53 5.76 -34.53
C GLY A 337 -22.68 5.98 -36.02
N GLN A 338 -22.85 7.23 -36.42
CA GLN A 338 -22.91 7.63 -37.84
C GLN A 338 -21.57 8.23 -38.19
N VAL A 339 -20.89 7.66 -39.20
CA VAL A 339 -19.69 8.29 -39.73
C VAL A 339 -20.01 8.86 -41.10
N ALA A 340 -20.34 10.15 -41.13
CA ALA A 340 -20.70 10.85 -42.36
C ALA A 340 -19.52 10.86 -43.36
N ASP A 341 -18.28 11.01 -42.86
CA ASP A 341 -17.05 10.91 -43.65
C ASP A 341 -15.87 10.50 -42.75
N ILE A 342 -15.59 9.19 -42.70
CA ILE A 342 -14.50 8.61 -41.88
C ILE A 342 -13.16 9.26 -42.24
N GLN A 343 -12.92 9.50 -43.54
CA GLN A 343 -11.63 9.94 -44.03
C GLN A 343 -11.36 11.40 -43.64
N LYS A 344 -12.35 12.27 -43.83
CA LYS A 344 -12.22 13.68 -43.45
C LYS A 344 -12.03 13.85 -41.94
N PHE A 345 -12.70 13.04 -41.12
CA PHE A 345 -12.53 13.08 -39.68
C PHE A 345 -11.15 12.54 -39.24
N ILE A 346 -10.68 11.43 -39.83
CA ILE A 346 -9.30 10.95 -39.65
C ILE A 346 -8.29 12.05 -40.00
N ASP A 347 -8.51 12.79 -41.09
CA ASP A 347 -7.61 13.85 -41.52
C ASP A 347 -7.61 15.04 -40.55
N ASN A 348 -8.76 15.40 -39.98
CA ASN A 348 -8.85 16.42 -38.93
C ASN A 348 -8.10 15.98 -37.66
N LEU A 349 -8.39 14.77 -37.16
CA LEU A 349 -7.71 14.21 -35.98
C LEU A 349 -6.21 14.11 -36.19
N ARG A 350 -5.76 13.74 -37.40
CA ARG A 350 -4.34 13.71 -37.76
C ARG A 350 -3.69 15.09 -37.66
N GLN A 351 -4.43 16.16 -37.94
CA GLN A 351 -3.90 17.52 -37.86
C GLN A 351 -3.78 18.00 -36.42
N GLU A 352 -4.76 17.67 -35.59
CA GLU A 352 -4.90 18.10 -34.19
C GLU A 352 -4.05 17.27 -33.22
N TYR A 353 -4.06 15.94 -33.36
CA TYR A 353 -3.38 15.01 -32.46
C TYR A 353 -2.04 14.53 -33.01
N LYS A 354 -1.08 15.46 -33.06
CA LYS A 354 0.30 15.17 -33.47
C LYS A 354 1.23 15.02 -32.28
N ILE A 355 2.29 14.24 -32.50
CA ILE A 355 3.47 14.28 -31.63
C ILE A 355 4.06 15.68 -31.74
N THR A 356 4.08 16.40 -30.62
CA THR A 356 4.62 17.76 -30.50
C THR A 356 6.14 17.75 -30.41
N ASP A 357 6.71 16.76 -29.70
CA ASP A 357 8.14 16.61 -29.51
C ASP A 357 8.61 15.16 -29.66
N ALA A 358 9.05 14.82 -30.88
CA ALA A 358 9.52 13.48 -31.21
C ALA A 358 10.85 13.09 -30.53
N THR A 359 11.72 14.05 -30.23
CA THR A 359 13.00 13.76 -29.57
C THR A 359 12.80 13.46 -28.10
N LEU A 360 11.98 14.25 -27.40
CA LEU A 360 11.65 14.01 -26.00
C LEU A 360 10.90 12.69 -25.85
N LEU A 361 9.98 12.40 -26.78
CA LEU A 361 9.28 11.12 -26.84
C LEU A 361 10.26 9.96 -27.04
N GLY A 362 11.16 10.05 -28.01
CA GLY A 362 12.15 9.00 -28.28
C GLY A 362 13.03 8.70 -27.05
N VAL A 363 13.55 9.73 -26.40
CA VAL A 363 14.34 9.57 -25.16
C VAL A 363 13.47 9.02 -24.03
N GLY A 364 12.27 9.54 -23.85
CA GLY A 364 11.35 9.07 -22.82
C GLY A 364 10.96 7.60 -22.99
N LEU A 365 10.74 7.12 -24.22
CA LEU A 365 10.48 5.71 -24.50
C LEU A 365 11.70 4.82 -24.23
N VAL A 366 12.91 5.30 -24.54
CA VAL A 366 14.16 4.58 -24.21
C VAL A 366 14.32 4.48 -22.69
N VAL A 367 14.11 5.58 -21.97
CA VAL A 367 14.17 5.61 -20.50
C VAL A 367 13.08 4.70 -19.90
N MET A 368 11.85 4.78 -20.39
CA MET A 368 10.76 3.90 -19.94
C MET A 368 11.09 2.43 -20.19
N GLY A 369 11.60 2.08 -21.37
CA GLY A 369 12.04 0.72 -21.67
C GLY A 369 13.17 0.23 -20.74
N PHE A 370 14.11 1.13 -20.39
CA PHE A 370 15.16 0.83 -19.43
C PHE A 370 14.62 0.64 -17.99
N VAL A 371 13.68 1.48 -17.56
CA VAL A 371 13.00 1.36 -16.27
C VAL A 371 12.23 0.04 -16.18
N VAL A 372 11.47 -0.31 -17.23
CA VAL A 372 10.77 -1.60 -17.31
C VAL A 372 11.75 -2.77 -17.26
N PHE A 373 12.89 -2.68 -17.95
CA PHE A 373 13.95 -3.69 -17.83
C PHE A 373 14.47 -3.84 -16.40
N LEU A 374 14.68 -2.74 -15.68
CA LEU A 374 15.05 -2.78 -14.26
C LEU A 374 13.95 -3.37 -13.40
N PHE A 375 12.67 -3.06 -13.65
CA PHE A 375 11.55 -3.68 -12.94
C PHE A 375 11.49 -5.19 -13.18
N LEU A 376 11.76 -5.67 -14.38
CA LEU A 376 11.81 -7.11 -14.66
C LEU A 376 12.99 -7.81 -13.96
N THR A 377 14.08 -7.09 -13.72
CA THR A 377 15.32 -7.66 -13.18
C THR A 377 15.60 -7.32 -11.71
N HIS A 378 14.82 -6.45 -11.06
CA HIS A 378 15.05 -5.95 -9.68
C HIS A 378 15.28 -7.06 -8.64
N GLY A 379 14.58 -8.19 -8.75
CA GLY A 379 14.75 -9.34 -7.85
C GLY A 379 16.15 -9.98 -7.93
N ILE A 380 16.82 -9.89 -9.08
CA ILE A 380 18.21 -10.34 -9.26
C ILE A 380 19.18 -9.38 -8.56
N TRP A 381 18.84 -8.09 -8.55
CA TRP A 381 19.69 -7.03 -7.99
C TRP A 381 19.49 -6.82 -6.49
N HIS A 382 18.51 -7.47 -5.87
CA HIS A 382 18.04 -7.17 -4.51
C HIS A 382 17.74 -5.67 -4.33
N MET A 383 17.10 -5.08 -5.35
CA MET A 383 16.84 -3.65 -5.44
C MET A 383 15.34 -3.39 -5.36
N GLU A 384 14.96 -2.33 -4.66
CA GLU A 384 13.58 -1.85 -4.64
C GLU A 384 13.15 -1.24 -5.98
N VAL A 385 11.88 -1.43 -6.33
CA VAL A 385 11.31 -0.98 -7.61
C VAL A 385 11.33 0.56 -7.72
N SER A 386 11.15 1.27 -6.61
CA SER A 386 11.27 2.74 -6.56
C SER A 386 12.61 3.28 -7.02
N ILE A 387 13.72 2.56 -6.79
CA ILE A 387 15.06 3.00 -7.19
C ILE A 387 15.16 3.11 -8.70
N ALA A 388 14.63 2.12 -9.42
CA ALA A 388 14.58 2.14 -10.89
C ALA A 388 13.72 3.30 -11.41
N ALA A 389 12.55 3.53 -10.79
CA ALA A 389 11.64 4.60 -11.17
C ALA A 389 12.27 5.99 -10.96
N LEU A 390 12.87 6.24 -9.78
CA LEU A 390 13.56 7.49 -9.47
C LEU A 390 14.76 7.73 -10.38
N PHE A 391 15.53 6.68 -10.68
CA PHE A 391 16.66 6.80 -11.59
C PHE A 391 16.20 7.19 -13.00
N GLY A 392 15.20 6.49 -13.55
CA GLY A 392 14.61 6.84 -14.84
C GLY A 392 14.02 8.25 -14.87
N ALA A 393 13.26 8.61 -13.84
CA ALA A 393 12.70 9.94 -13.67
C ALA A 393 13.78 11.03 -13.66
N SER A 394 14.86 10.83 -12.89
CA SER A 394 15.95 11.78 -12.81
C SER A 394 16.69 11.95 -14.15
N LEU A 395 16.91 10.86 -14.90
CA LEU A 395 17.51 10.91 -16.23
C LEU A 395 16.65 11.68 -17.23
N LEU A 396 15.36 11.32 -17.31
CA LEU A 396 14.43 11.96 -18.25
C LEU A 396 14.19 13.42 -17.88
N PHE A 397 14.05 13.72 -16.59
CA PHE A 397 13.84 15.08 -16.13
C PHE A 397 15.07 15.95 -16.37
N THR A 398 16.28 15.45 -16.07
CA THR A 398 17.54 16.15 -16.36
C THR A 398 17.66 16.43 -17.86
N PHE A 399 17.36 15.45 -18.72
CA PHE A 399 17.36 15.65 -20.17
C PHE A 399 16.36 16.73 -20.59
N GLY A 400 15.11 16.68 -20.08
CA GLY A 400 14.07 17.67 -20.36
C GLY A 400 14.47 19.09 -19.96
N LEU A 401 15.12 19.25 -18.81
CA LEU A 401 15.62 20.53 -18.31
C LEU A 401 16.79 21.06 -19.13
N LEU A 402 17.81 20.23 -19.39
CA LEU A 402 18.99 20.64 -20.16
C LEU A 402 18.65 21.02 -21.60
N THR A 403 17.65 20.35 -22.18
CA THR A 403 17.16 20.66 -23.53
C THR A 403 16.11 21.78 -23.55
N ARG A 404 15.74 22.34 -22.37
CA ARG A 404 14.69 23.36 -22.19
C ARG A 404 13.35 22.99 -22.79
N LYS A 405 13.07 21.69 -22.86
CA LYS A 405 11.81 21.14 -23.38
C LYS A 405 10.74 21.07 -22.31
N VAL A 406 11.16 21.12 -21.06
CA VAL A 406 10.33 20.98 -19.87
C VAL A 406 10.79 22.01 -18.84
N ASP A 407 9.84 22.62 -18.15
CA ASP A 407 10.13 23.52 -17.04
C ASP A 407 10.09 22.76 -15.70
N MET A 408 11.02 23.08 -14.80
CA MET A 408 11.14 22.40 -13.51
C MET A 408 9.91 22.63 -12.63
N LEU A 409 9.45 23.88 -12.53
CA LEU A 409 8.31 24.23 -11.70
C LEU A 409 7.04 23.64 -12.28
N GLU A 410 6.90 23.64 -13.61
CA GLU A 410 5.73 23.00 -14.24
C GLU A 410 5.61 21.51 -13.91
N VAL A 411 6.70 20.74 -14.02
CA VAL A 411 6.67 19.31 -13.66
C VAL A 411 6.36 19.13 -12.17
N ILE A 412 7.07 19.86 -11.32
CA ILE A 412 6.95 19.69 -9.86
C ILE A 412 5.57 20.13 -9.38
N GLU A 413 5.01 21.22 -9.89
CA GLU A 413 3.75 21.79 -9.40
C GLU A 413 2.51 21.17 -10.06
N LYS A 414 2.57 20.85 -11.36
CA LYS A 414 1.39 20.43 -12.13
C LYS A 414 1.37 18.96 -12.49
N ASP A 415 2.53 18.33 -12.61
CA ASP A 415 2.62 16.95 -13.13
C ASP A 415 2.74 15.92 -12.01
N ILE A 416 3.30 16.31 -10.85
CA ILE A 416 3.33 15.48 -9.65
C ILE A 416 2.03 15.65 -8.85
N GLU A 417 1.34 14.54 -8.59
CA GLU A 417 0.15 14.54 -7.74
C GLU A 417 0.48 14.56 -6.24
N TRP A 418 0.88 15.72 -5.72
CA TRP A 418 1.21 15.89 -4.30
C TRP A 418 0.09 15.47 -3.36
N THR A 419 -1.16 15.69 -3.76
CA THR A 419 -2.35 15.29 -2.99
C THR A 419 -2.40 13.77 -2.79
N THR A 420 -2.03 13.01 -3.82
CA THR A 420 -1.94 11.55 -3.79
C THR A 420 -0.77 11.08 -2.92
N LEU A 421 0.43 11.64 -3.09
CA LEU A 421 1.59 11.30 -2.24
C LEU A 421 1.36 11.60 -0.74
N LEU A 422 0.81 12.78 -0.43
CA LEU A 422 0.46 13.16 0.94
C LEU A 422 -0.62 12.24 1.52
N PHE A 423 -1.60 11.86 0.70
CA PHE A 423 -2.65 10.93 1.12
C PHE A 423 -2.05 9.58 1.57
N PHE A 424 -1.15 8.99 0.79
CA PHE A 424 -0.48 7.74 1.18
C PHE A 424 0.33 7.88 2.47
N MET A 425 1.12 8.94 2.62
CA MET A 425 1.91 9.17 3.83
C MET A 425 1.02 9.24 5.09
N PHE A 426 -0.07 10.01 5.05
CA PHE A 426 -0.97 10.11 6.21
C PHE A 426 -1.85 8.88 6.42
N LEU A 427 -2.25 8.20 5.34
CA LEU A 427 -2.98 6.95 5.42
C LEU A 427 -2.13 5.85 6.08
N PHE A 428 -0.85 5.76 5.73
CA PHE A 428 0.08 4.82 6.37
C PHE A 428 0.26 5.11 7.86
N ILE A 429 0.37 6.38 8.26
CA ILE A 429 0.40 6.75 9.68
C ILE A 429 -0.90 6.32 10.39
N LEU A 430 -2.06 6.52 9.76
CA LEU A 430 -3.36 6.10 10.29
C LEU A 430 -3.44 4.59 10.48
N VAL A 431 -3.02 3.82 9.47
CA VAL A 431 -2.99 2.35 9.50
C VAL A 431 -2.02 1.86 10.58
N GLY A 432 -0.80 2.42 10.64
CA GLY A 432 0.18 2.10 11.68
C GLY A 432 -0.35 2.41 13.08
N GLY A 433 -1.14 3.47 13.24
CA GLY A 433 -1.78 3.80 14.52
C GLY A 433 -2.80 2.76 14.99
N VAL A 434 -3.64 2.24 14.09
CA VAL A 434 -4.59 1.16 14.44
C VAL A 434 -3.94 -0.21 14.57
N GLU A 435 -2.85 -0.45 13.85
CA GLU A 435 -2.01 -1.63 14.02
C GLU A 435 -1.36 -1.65 15.41
N GLU A 436 -0.71 -0.56 15.82
CA GLU A 436 -0.11 -0.43 17.14
C GLU A 436 -1.16 -0.46 18.26
N ALA A 437 -2.36 0.05 18.01
CA ALA A 437 -3.49 -0.09 18.93
C ALA A 437 -4.00 -1.54 19.05
N GLY A 438 -3.83 -2.38 18.03
CA GLY A 438 -4.27 -3.78 18.02
C GLY A 438 -5.65 -4.03 17.43
N LEU A 439 -6.22 -3.08 16.69
CA LEU A 439 -7.50 -3.28 16.00
C LEU A 439 -7.37 -4.36 14.92
N LEU A 440 -6.26 -4.36 14.18
CA LEU A 440 -6.06 -5.28 13.06
C LEU A 440 -5.93 -6.74 13.52
N ASP A 441 -5.34 -6.97 14.68
CA ASP A 441 -5.23 -8.29 15.31
C ASP A 441 -6.63 -8.91 15.58
N ILE A 442 -7.56 -8.11 16.11
CA ILE A 442 -8.95 -8.54 16.36
C ILE A 442 -9.66 -8.93 15.07
N VAL A 443 -9.48 -8.13 14.01
CA VAL A 443 -10.08 -8.42 12.71
C VAL A 443 -9.51 -9.72 12.13
N ALA A 444 -8.19 -9.90 12.24
CA ALA A 444 -7.51 -11.06 11.72
C ALA A 444 -7.93 -12.35 12.44
N ASP A 445 -8.06 -12.33 13.77
CA ASP A 445 -8.60 -13.44 14.56
C ASP A 445 -10.05 -13.76 14.19
N GLY A 446 -10.86 -12.73 13.88
CA GLY A 446 -12.21 -12.92 13.35
C GLY A 446 -12.23 -13.68 12.03
N VAL A 447 -11.30 -13.39 11.12
CA VAL A 447 -11.16 -14.11 9.84
C VAL A 447 -10.68 -15.55 10.07
N VAL A 448 -9.73 -15.79 10.98
CA VAL A 448 -9.29 -17.15 11.34
C VAL A 448 -10.45 -17.97 11.93
N ALA A 449 -11.24 -17.37 12.82
CA ALA A 449 -12.39 -18.02 13.42
C ALA A 449 -13.46 -18.39 12.39
N LEU A 450 -13.76 -17.50 11.44
CA LEU A 450 -14.73 -17.74 10.36
C LEU A 450 -14.24 -18.76 9.33
N SER A 451 -12.94 -18.78 9.04
CA SER A 451 -12.34 -19.73 8.09
C SER A 451 -12.11 -21.11 8.70
N HIS A 452 -12.15 -21.24 10.03
CA HIS A 452 -11.71 -22.45 10.76
C HIS A 452 -10.29 -22.90 10.36
N GLY A 453 -9.43 -21.96 9.95
CA GLY A 453 -8.09 -22.25 9.44
C GLY A 453 -8.04 -22.94 8.07
N ASN A 454 -9.16 -23.00 7.34
CA ASN A 454 -9.22 -23.61 6.01
C ASN A 454 -8.76 -22.62 4.93
N LEU A 455 -7.73 -22.99 4.16
CA LEU A 455 -7.15 -22.16 3.11
C LEU A 455 -8.18 -21.72 2.05
N VAL A 456 -9.02 -22.63 1.57
CA VAL A 456 -10.02 -22.36 0.53
C VAL A 456 -11.03 -21.31 1.01
N VAL A 457 -11.51 -21.47 2.25
CA VAL A 457 -12.44 -20.50 2.86
C VAL A 457 -11.75 -19.15 3.03
N SER A 458 -10.48 -19.13 3.46
CA SER A 458 -9.72 -17.89 3.61
C SER A 458 -9.46 -17.18 2.28
N ILE A 459 -9.13 -17.90 1.21
CA ILE A 459 -9.00 -17.34 -0.15
C ILE A 459 -10.33 -16.67 -0.54
N CYS A 460 -11.45 -17.37 -0.35
CA CYS A 460 -12.77 -16.84 -0.70
C CYS A 460 -13.13 -15.62 0.17
N LEU A 461 -12.86 -15.66 1.47
CA LEU A 461 -13.14 -14.56 2.38
C LEU A 461 -12.34 -13.32 2.03
N VAL A 462 -11.01 -13.46 1.88
CA VAL A 462 -10.15 -12.33 1.50
C VAL A 462 -10.62 -11.77 0.16
N LEU A 463 -10.78 -12.60 -0.87
CA LEU A 463 -11.17 -12.13 -2.20
C LEU A 463 -12.54 -11.43 -2.21
N TRP A 464 -13.59 -12.07 -1.68
CA TRP A 464 -14.95 -11.54 -1.79
C TRP A 464 -15.23 -10.40 -0.83
N VAL A 465 -14.71 -10.45 0.40
CA VAL A 465 -14.83 -9.31 1.33
C VAL A 465 -14.07 -8.12 0.74
N SER A 466 -12.87 -8.32 0.21
CA SER A 466 -12.13 -7.26 -0.46
C SER A 466 -12.87 -6.70 -1.68
N ALA A 467 -13.44 -7.57 -2.52
CA ALA A 467 -14.22 -7.13 -3.67
C ALA A 467 -15.44 -6.30 -3.30
N ILE A 468 -16.24 -6.75 -2.33
CA ILE A 468 -17.46 -6.05 -1.94
C ILE A 468 -17.13 -4.76 -1.20
N MET A 469 -16.18 -4.78 -0.26
CA MET A 469 -15.80 -3.57 0.46
C MET A 469 -15.18 -2.54 -0.47
N SER A 470 -14.27 -2.95 -1.35
CA SER A 470 -13.65 -2.06 -2.33
C SER A 470 -14.60 -1.60 -3.43
N ALA A 471 -15.80 -2.20 -3.56
CA ALA A 471 -16.82 -1.65 -4.43
C ALA A 471 -17.42 -0.37 -3.88
N PHE A 472 -17.50 -0.21 -2.55
CA PHE A 472 -18.11 0.95 -1.89
C PHE A 472 -17.10 1.87 -1.20
N VAL A 473 -15.84 1.46 -1.18
CA VAL A 473 -14.73 2.20 -0.61
C VAL A 473 -13.61 2.23 -1.62
N ASP A 474 -12.91 3.35 -1.73
CA ASP A 474 -11.70 3.45 -2.57
C ASP A 474 -10.74 2.29 -2.24
N ASN A 475 -10.25 1.66 -3.30
CA ASN A 475 -9.37 0.49 -3.25
C ASN A 475 -8.06 0.74 -2.49
N ILE A 476 -7.60 1.98 -2.41
CA ILE A 476 -6.35 2.37 -1.73
C ILE A 476 -6.45 2.25 -0.19
N PRO A 477 -7.33 2.99 0.51
CA PRO A 477 -7.45 2.91 1.96
C PRO A 477 -7.91 1.53 2.43
N PHE A 478 -8.72 0.84 1.63
CA PHE A 478 -9.10 -0.54 1.91
C PHE A 478 -7.91 -1.51 1.84
N THR A 479 -7.05 -1.40 0.83
CA THR A 479 -5.88 -2.28 0.73
C THR A 479 -4.92 -2.05 1.89
N ALA A 480 -4.69 -0.79 2.26
CA ALA A 480 -3.80 -0.42 3.36
C ALA A 480 -4.14 -1.11 4.69
N THR A 481 -5.42 -1.20 5.03
CA THR A 481 -5.86 -1.88 6.26
C THR A 481 -5.74 -3.40 6.18
N MET A 482 -5.88 -3.95 4.99
CA MET A 482 -5.82 -5.39 4.77
C MET A 482 -4.39 -5.94 4.74
N LEU A 483 -3.36 -5.11 4.48
CA LEU A 483 -1.98 -5.61 4.40
C LEU A 483 -1.56 -6.35 5.69
N PRO A 484 -1.69 -5.77 6.90
CA PRO A 484 -1.24 -6.44 8.10
C PRO A 484 -2.10 -7.66 8.45
N ILE A 485 -3.39 -7.62 8.09
CA ILE A 485 -4.35 -8.72 8.27
C ILE A 485 -3.95 -9.90 7.37
N VAL A 486 -3.75 -9.67 6.07
CA VAL A 486 -3.34 -10.71 5.12
C VAL A 486 -1.95 -11.26 5.46
N ALA A 487 -1.02 -10.42 5.91
CA ALA A 487 0.27 -10.88 6.39
C ALA A 487 0.16 -11.85 7.56
N TYR A 488 -0.77 -11.59 8.51
CA TYR A 488 -0.99 -12.48 9.64
C TYR A 488 -1.62 -13.79 9.17
N LEU A 489 -2.68 -13.69 8.37
CA LEU A 489 -3.39 -14.83 7.79
C LEU A 489 -2.45 -15.74 7.01
N THR A 490 -1.49 -15.16 6.29
CA THR A 490 -0.46 -15.89 5.54
C THR A 490 0.46 -16.71 6.44
N GLN A 491 0.73 -16.25 7.66
CA GLN A 491 1.57 -16.95 8.65
C GLN A 491 0.82 -18.03 9.42
N VAL A 492 -0.48 -17.83 9.70
CA VAL A 492 -1.24 -18.74 10.59
C VAL A 492 -2.09 -19.76 9.86
N ILE A 493 -2.46 -19.53 8.59
CA ILE A 493 -3.26 -20.47 7.81
C ILE A 493 -2.34 -21.47 7.12
N PRO A 494 -2.48 -22.78 7.39
CA PRO A 494 -1.71 -23.80 6.70
C PRO A 494 -1.90 -23.74 5.17
N GLY A 495 -0.79 -23.72 4.42
CA GLY A 495 -0.79 -23.67 2.95
C GLY A 495 -0.87 -22.25 2.35
N ALA A 496 -1.05 -21.22 3.17
CA ALA A 496 -1.02 -19.83 2.69
C ALA A 496 0.40 -19.32 2.36
N GLU A 497 1.45 -20.08 2.71
CA GLU A 497 2.87 -19.80 2.40
C GLU A 497 3.16 -19.57 0.91
N SER A 498 2.27 -20.07 0.04
CA SER A 498 2.32 -19.84 -1.40
C SER A 498 2.12 -18.37 -1.82
N GLY A 499 1.68 -17.52 -0.89
CA GLY A 499 1.35 -16.11 -1.14
C GLY A 499 -0.02 -15.90 -1.77
N VAL A 500 -0.85 -16.94 -1.88
CA VAL A 500 -2.18 -16.88 -2.53
C VAL A 500 -3.11 -15.81 -1.95
N LEU A 501 -3.02 -15.52 -0.66
CA LEU A 501 -3.86 -14.50 -0.02
C LEU A 501 -3.50 -13.08 -0.47
N TRP A 502 -2.26 -12.83 -0.91
CA TRP A 502 -1.86 -11.56 -1.52
C TRP A 502 -2.51 -11.36 -2.88
N TRP A 503 -2.59 -12.43 -3.68
CA TRP A 503 -3.30 -12.42 -4.97
C TRP A 503 -4.81 -12.28 -4.79
N ALA A 504 -5.37 -12.93 -3.77
CA ALA A 504 -6.78 -12.76 -3.39
C ALA A 504 -7.09 -11.30 -3.02
N LEU A 505 -6.22 -10.66 -2.24
CA LEU A 505 -6.35 -9.25 -1.88
C LEU A 505 -6.22 -8.34 -3.12
N ALA A 506 -5.22 -8.58 -3.97
CA ALA A 506 -5.00 -7.78 -5.19
C ALA A 506 -6.20 -7.86 -6.14
N PHE A 507 -6.67 -9.07 -6.48
CA PHE A 507 -7.88 -9.22 -7.29
C PHE A 507 -9.11 -8.64 -6.61
N GLY A 508 -9.27 -8.86 -5.30
CA GLY A 508 -10.41 -8.36 -4.54
C GLY A 508 -10.47 -6.84 -4.54
N ALA A 509 -9.38 -6.17 -4.17
CA ALA A 509 -9.33 -4.71 -4.16
C ALA A 509 -9.49 -4.13 -5.56
N CYS A 510 -8.70 -4.57 -6.54
CA CYS A 510 -8.69 -3.95 -7.87
C CYS A 510 -9.96 -4.27 -8.68
N PHE A 511 -10.44 -5.53 -8.69
CA PHE A 511 -11.70 -5.85 -9.38
C PHE A 511 -12.91 -5.36 -8.60
N GLY A 512 -12.85 -5.32 -7.27
CA GLY A 512 -13.87 -4.71 -6.43
C GLY A 512 -14.12 -3.25 -6.78
N GLY A 513 -13.06 -2.48 -7.03
CA GLY A 513 -13.14 -1.09 -7.46
C GLY A 513 -13.97 -0.84 -8.74
N ASN A 514 -14.22 -1.88 -9.54
CA ASN A 514 -15.13 -1.79 -10.69
C ASN A 514 -16.63 -1.86 -10.32
N GLY A 515 -16.98 -2.09 -9.05
CA GLY A 515 -18.35 -2.32 -8.63
C GLY A 515 -19.21 -1.06 -8.58
N THR A 516 -18.65 0.10 -8.25
CA THR A 516 -19.40 1.37 -8.18
C THR A 516 -18.57 2.58 -8.61
N MET A 517 -19.23 3.74 -8.65
CA MET A 517 -18.62 5.03 -9.04
C MET A 517 -17.45 5.44 -8.15
N ILE A 518 -17.49 5.10 -6.85
CA ILE A 518 -16.50 5.51 -5.84
C ILE A 518 -15.48 4.41 -5.51
N GLY A 519 -15.64 3.22 -6.08
CA GLY A 519 -14.79 2.07 -5.72
C GLY A 519 -13.33 2.21 -6.19
N ALA A 520 -13.08 3.02 -7.22
CA ALA A 520 -11.73 3.34 -7.68
C ALA A 520 -11.63 4.80 -8.09
N SER A 521 -10.47 5.40 -7.81
CA SER A 521 -10.17 6.79 -8.16
C SER A 521 -10.33 7.08 -9.67
N ALA A 522 -9.93 6.13 -10.52
CA ALA A 522 -10.08 6.27 -11.98
C ALA A 522 -11.55 6.44 -12.41
N ASN A 523 -12.49 5.82 -11.70
CA ASN A 523 -13.92 5.94 -11.96
C ASN A 523 -14.38 7.37 -11.69
N VAL A 524 -14.10 7.87 -10.48
CA VAL A 524 -14.49 9.21 -10.03
C VAL A 524 -13.93 10.29 -10.95
N VAL A 525 -12.63 10.21 -11.26
CA VAL A 525 -11.96 11.20 -12.11
C VAL A 525 -12.51 11.20 -13.53
N THR A 526 -12.68 10.03 -14.14
CA THR A 526 -13.24 9.93 -15.50
C THR A 526 -14.66 10.48 -15.57
N LEU A 527 -15.48 10.16 -14.57
CA LEU A 527 -16.87 10.61 -14.52
C LEU A 527 -16.96 12.12 -14.23
N GLY A 528 -16.05 12.68 -13.43
CA GLY A 528 -15.91 14.11 -13.24
C GLY A 528 -15.51 14.85 -14.53
N ILE A 529 -14.62 14.29 -15.34
CA ILE A 529 -14.30 14.82 -16.68
C ILE A 529 -15.53 14.75 -17.59
N SER A 530 -16.23 13.61 -17.61
CA SER A 530 -17.43 13.42 -18.42
C SER A 530 -18.55 14.39 -18.02
N GLU A 531 -18.75 14.61 -16.72
CA GLU A 531 -19.71 15.58 -16.18
C GLU A 531 -19.34 17.01 -16.57
N SER A 532 -18.05 17.36 -16.49
CA SER A 532 -17.55 18.68 -16.92
C SER A 532 -17.76 18.92 -18.42
N ALA A 533 -17.78 17.85 -19.23
CA ALA A 533 -18.14 17.89 -20.65
C ALA A 533 -19.66 17.84 -20.92
N GLY A 534 -20.50 17.89 -19.89
CA GLY A 534 -21.97 17.88 -19.99
C GLY A 534 -22.62 16.50 -20.04
N HIS A 535 -21.87 15.43 -19.78
CA HIS A 535 -22.33 14.04 -19.82
C HIS A 535 -22.21 13.38 -18.44
N SER A 536 -23.17 13.61 -17.56
CA SER A 536 -23.21 12.97 -16.24
C SER A 536 -24.00 11.66 -16.23
N ILE A 537 -23.66 10.80 -15.28
CA ILE A 537 -24.40 9.57 -14.96
C ILE A 537 -24.56 9.49 -13.45
N GLY A 538 -25.76 9.10 -12.98
CA GLY A 538 -26.00 8.92 -11.56
C GLY A 538 -25.33 7.64 -11.01
N PHE A 539 -25.12 7.60 -9.69
CA PHE A 539 -24.54 6.45 -8.98
C PHE A 539 -25.24 5.12 -9.29
N ILE A 540 -26.58 5.06 -9.17
CA ILE A 540 -27.35 3.83 -9.38
C ILE A 540 -27.32 3.34 -10.83
N PRO A 541 -27.55 4.20 -11.86
CA PRO A 541 -27.35 3.80 -13.25
C PRO A 541 -25.95 3.26 -13.54
N PHE A 542 -24.90 3.92 -13.04
CA PHE A 542 -23.52 3.45 -13.21
C PHE A 542 -23.33 2.07 -12.57
N MET A 543 -23.71 1.92 -11.30
CA MET A 543 -23.60 0.65 -10.57
C MET A 543 -24.34 -0.49 -11.28
N LYS A 544 -25.53 -0.26 -11.84
CA LYS A 544 -26.25 -1.29 -12.60
C LYS A 544 -25.50 -1.75 -13.86
N LEU A 545 -24.67 -0.90 -14.45
CA LEU A 545 -23.86 -1.24 -15.62
C LEU A 545 -22.58 -2.00 -15.25
N VAL A 546 -21.95 -1.67 -14.13
CA VAL A 546 -20.60 -2.19 -13.81
C VAL A 546 -20.57 -3.25 -12.71
N PHE A 547 -21.49 -3.23 -11.75
CA PHE A 547 -21.54 -4.19 -10.65
C PHE A 547 -21.70 -5.65 -11.13
N PRO A 548 -22.54 -5.95 -12.14
CA PRO A 548 -22.60 -7.31 -12.69
C PRO A 548 -21.26 -7.77 -13.28
N PHE A 549 -20.53 -6.87 -13.93
CA PHE A 549 -19.21 -7.17 -14.48
C PHE A 549 -18.19 -7.44 -13.36
N MET A 550 -18.20 -6.64 -12.28
CA MET A 550 -17.37 -6.89 -11.10
C MET A 550 -17.60 -8.30 -10.52
N LEU A 551 -18.85 -8.73 -10.37
CA LEU A 551 -19.14 -10.08 -9.87
C LEU A 551 -18.55 -11.17 -10.80
N ILE A 552 -18.61 -10.96 -12.12
CA ILE A 552 -18.05 -11.90 -13.10
C ILE A 552 -16.52 -11.93 -13.00
N SER A 553 -15.86 -10.78 -12.97
CA SER A 553 -14.39 -10.73 -12.90
C SER A 553 -13.85 -11.32 -11.59
N VAL A 554 -14.50 -11.04 -10.47
CA VAL A 554 -14.15 -11.60 -9.15
C VAL A 554 -14.41 -13.12 -9.12
N ALA A 555 -15.50 -13.60 -9.71
CA ALA A 555 -15.76 -15.03 -9.80
C ALA A 555 -14.70 -15.75 -10.65
N VAL A 556 -14.25 -15.16 -11.76
CA VAL A 556 -13.17 -15.70 -12.59
C VAL A 556 -11.86 -15.76 -11.80
N ALA A 557 -11.52 -14.69 -11.07
CA ALA A 557 -10.35 -14.69 -10.18
C ALA A 557 -10.46 -15.76 -9.09
N ASN A 558 -11.63 -15.94 -8.48
CA ASN A 558 -11.85 -16.97 -7.47
C ASN A 558 -11.60 -18.37 -8.01
N VAL A 559 -12.19 -18.69 -9.17
CA VAL A 559 -11.99 -19.99 -9.82
C VAL A 559 -10.52 -20.20 -10.17
N TRP A 560 -9.83 -19.17 -10.66
CA TRP A 560 -8.39 -19.26 -10.93
C TRP A 560 -7.57 -19.57 -9.69
N LEU A 561 -7.77 -18.81 -8.61
CA LEU A 561 -7.02 -18.99 -7.36
C LEU A 561 -7.20 -20.40 -6.81
N LEU A 562 -8.43 -20.93 -6.81
CA LEU A 562 -8.73 -22.29 -6.31
C LEU A 562 -8.24 -23.43 -7.21
N LEU A 563 -7.93 -23.15 -8.48
CA LEU A 563 -7.40 -24.15 -9.42
C LEU A 563 -5.87 -24.20 -9.41
N VAL A 564 -5.22 -23.06 -9.18
CA VAL A 564 -3.76 -22.93 -9.22
C VAL A 564 -3.11 -23.17 -7.86
N TYR A 565 -3.83 -22.84 -6.77
CA TYR A 565 -3.38 -22.95 -5.37
C TYR A 565 -4.35 -23.83 -4.59
#